data_AF-A0A2E2AVT4-F1
#
_entry.id   AF-A0A2E2AVT4-F1
#
_cell.length_a   1.000
_cell.length_b   1.000
_cell.length_c   1.000
_cell.angle_alpha   90.00
_cell.angle_beta   90.00
_cell.angle_gamma   90.00
#
_symmetry.space_group_name_H-M   'P 1'
#
loop_
_entity.id
_entity.type
_entity.pdbx_description
1 polymer ?
#
loop_
_entity_poly.entity_id
_entity_poly.type
_entity_poly.pdbx_seq_one_letter_code
_entity_poly.pdbx_strand_id
1 'polypeptide(L)' 'MINIHQFNQAVKQTLTQLISQDFENCIQLAIYYQGQLVTDLSLGNIVGEGQGQVTSDTLFPVCSTS' A
#
# COMPACT_ATOMS: atom_id res chain seq x y z
N MET A 1 -0.43 -19.19 14.97
CA MET A 1 0.78 -18.73 14.25
C MET A 1 0.29 -18.15 12.93
N ILE A 2 0.52 -16.86 12.66
CA ILE A 2 0.09 -16.25 11.40
C ILE A 2 1.08 -16.68 10.31
N ASN A 3 0.60 -17.23 9.20
CA ASN A 3 1.43 -17.46 8.03
C ASN A 3 1.60 -16.13 7.29
N ILE A 4 2.73 -15.47 7.51
CA ILE A 4 3.05 -14.15 6.94
C ILE A 4 2.96 -14.17 5.41
N HIS A 5 3.31 -15.29 4.77
CA HIS A 5 3.21 -15.40 3.31
C HIS A 5 1.76 -15.36 2.83
N GLN A 6 0.88 -16.16 3.44
CA GLN A 6 -0.56 -16.15 3.10
C GLN A 6 -1.21 -14.79 3.42
N PHE A 7 -0.81 -14.18 4.54
CA PHE A 7 -1.24 -12.84 4.91
C PHE A 7 -0.85 -11.81 3.83
N ASN A 8 0.42 -11.78 3.42
CA ASN A 8 0.89 -10.86 2.39
C ASN A 8 0.18 -11.06 1.04
N GLN A 9 -0.12 -12.31 0.67
CA GLN A 9 -0.90 -12.58 -0.54
C GLN A 9 -2.33 -12.05 -0.44
N ALA A 10 -3.02 -12.29 0.68
CA ALA A 10 -4.38 -11.81 0.88
C ALA A 10 -4.43 -10.27 0.86
N VAL A 11 -3.52 -9.60 1.57
CA VAL A 11 -3.40 -8.14 1.57
C VAL A 11 -3.17 -7.61 0.15
N LYS A 12 -2.20 -8.18 -0.58
CA LYS A 12 -1.92 -7.76 -1.97
C LYS A 12 -3.15 -7.91 -2.88
N GLN A 13 -3.90 -9.00 -2.74
CA GLN A 13 -5.11 -9.24 -3.53
C GLN A 13 -6.18 -8.19 -3.24
N THR A 14 -6.47 -7.93 -1.97
CA THR A 14 -7.47 -6.93 -1.56
C THR A 14 -7.10 -5.54 -2.06
N LEU A 15 -5.83 -5.11 -1.89
CA LEU A 15 -5.42 -3.77 -2.35
C LEU A 15 -5.44 -3.64 -3.87
N THR A 16 -5.07 -4.71 -4.60
CA THR A 16 -5.15 -4.71 -6.07
C THR A 16 -6.60 -4.57 -6.54
N GLN A 17 -7.55 -5.19 -5.84
CA GLN A 17 -8.98 -5.07 -6.14
C GLN A 17 -9.48 -3.63 -5.94
N LEU A 18 -9.06 -2.94 -4.87
CA LEU A 18 -9.44 -1.55 -4.62
C LEU A 18 -8.97 -0.61 -5.74
N ILE A 19 -7.72 -0.78 -6.21
CA ILE A 19 -7.18 -0.01 -7.34
C ILE A 19 -7.94 -0.34 -8.63
N SER A 20 -8.23 -1.63 -8.86
CA SER A 20 -8.93 -2.07 -10.09
C SER A 20 -10.40 -1.63 -10.16
N GLN A 21 -10.97 -1.21 -9.02
CA GLN A 21 -12.34 -0.69 -8.93
C GLN A 21 -12.39 0.84 -8.99
N ASP A 22 -11.26 1.50 -9.33
CA ASP A 22 -11.09 2.96 -9.39
C ASP A 22 -11.46 3.68 -8.08
N PHE A 23 -11.41 2.98 -6.94
CA PHE A 23 -11.57 3.62 -5.63
C PHE A 23 -10.35 4.48 -5.27
N GLU A 24 -9.15 4.05 -5.68
CA GLU A 24 -7.89 4.71 -5.39
C GLU A 24 -6.93 4.57 -6.59
N ASN A 25 -6.16 5.62 -6.90
CA ASN A 25 -5.18 5.59 -8.00
C ASN A 25 -3.90 4.82 -7.62
N CYS A 26 -3.51 4.89 -6.35
CA CYS A 26 -2.35 4.18 -5.81
C CYS A 26 -2.51 3.97 -4.30
N ILE A 27 -1.80 2.97 -3.77
CA ILE A 27 -1.80 2.60 -2.35
C ILE A 27 -0.38 2.24 -1.94
N GLN A 28 0.06 2.75 -0.78
CA GLN A 28 1.25 2.31 -0.08
C GLN A 28 0.86 1.78 1.31
N LEU A 29 1.37 0.59 1.66
CA LEU A 29 1.08 -0.06 2.94
C LEU A 29 2.34 -0.67 3.54
N ALA A 30 2.68 -0.24 4.75
CA ALA A 30 3.72 -0.86 5.58
C ALA A 30 3.10 -1.44 6.85
N ILE A 31 3.34 -2.72 7.12
CA ILE A 31 2.84 -3.41 8.32
C ILE A 31 4.02 -3.81 9.19
N TYR A 32 3.96 -3.39 10.45
CA TYR A 32 4.91 -3.77 11.48
C TYR A 32 4.25 -4.70 12.49
N TYR A 33 4.88 -5.84 12.76
CA TYR A 33 4.46 -6.75 13.82
C TYR A 33 5.63 -6.94 14.79
N GLN A 34 5.39 -6.66 16.07
CA GLN A 34 6.42 -6.73 17.12
C GLN A 34 7.70 -5.93 16.79
N GLY A 35 7.52 -4.76 16.17
CA GLY A 35 8.63 -3.89 15.77
C GLY A 35 9.37 -4.32 14.49
N GLN A 36 8.99 -5.43 13.87
CA GLN A 36 9.57 -5.88 12.61
C GLN A 36 8.63 -5.57 11.43
N LEU A 37 9.20 -5.06 10.34
CA LEU A 37 8.49 -4.90 9.07
C LEU A 37 8.16 -6.29 8.51
N VAL A 38 6.87 -6.59 8.35
CA VAL A 38 6.38 -7.88 7.83
C VAL A 38 5.79 -7.77 6.42
N THR A 39 5.37 -6.56 6.05
CA THR A 39 4.77 -6.27 4.74
C THR A 39 5.14 -4.87 4.32
N ASP A 40 5.62 -4.71 3.09
CA ASP A 40 5.78 -3.43 2.41
C ASP A 40 5.25 -3.59 0.98
N LEU A 41 4.20 -2.84 0.66
CA LEU A 41 3.48 -2.94 -0.60
C LEU A 41 3.22 -1.55 -1.16
N SER A 42 3.64 -1.35 -2.39
CA SER A 42 3.36 -0.15 -3.19
C SER A 42 2.67 -0.59 -4.48
N LEU A 43 1.44 -0.13 -4.71
CA LEU A 43 0.60 -0.56 -5.83
C LEU A 43 -0.05 0.64 -6.52
N GLY A 44 -0.18 0.57 -7.85
CA GLY A 44 -0.81 1.62 -8.65
C GLY A 44 0.15 2.74 -9.03
N ASN A 45 -0.41 3.82 -9.58
CA ASN A 45 0.35 4.96 -10.09
C ASN A 45 -0.18 6.25 -9.50
N ILE A 46 0.73 7.16 -9.18
CA ILE A 46 0.43 8.56 -8.89
C ILE A 46 -0.04 9.19 -10.20
N VAL A 47 -1.17 9.87 -10.15
CA VAL A 47 -1.75 10.61 -11.28
C VAL A 47 -1.64 12.11 -11.03
N GLY A 48 -1.35 12.89 -12.07
CA GLY A 48 -1.16 14.35 -11.97
C GLY A 48 0.31 14.78 -11.92
N GLU A 49 0.61 15.87 -11.21
CA GLU A 49 1.99 16.34 -11.06
C GLU A 49 2.82 15.35 -10.23
N GLY A 50 3.96 14.89 -10.76
CA GLY A 50 4.75 13.82 -10.15
C GLY A 50 4.29 12.41 -10.56
N GLN A 51 3.63 12.27 -11.71
CA GLN A 51 3.20 10.98 -12.27
C GLN A 51 4.31 9.91 -12.24
N GLY A 52 3.93 8.71 -11.83
CA GLY A 52 4.87 7.59 -11.70
C GLY A 52 4.31 6.47 -10.84
N GLN A 53 5.03 5.36 -10.77
CA GLN A 53 4.68 4.28 -9.86
C GLN A 53 4.87 4.75 -8.42
N VAL A 54 3.93 4.42 -7.53
CA VAL A 54 4.12 4.65 -6.08
C VAL A 54 5.26 3.78 -5.58
N THR A 55 6.06 4.32 -4.66
CA THR A 55 7.20 3.63 -4.03
C THR A 55 7.16 3.84 -2.51
N SER A 56 8.00 3.11 -1.78
CA SER A 56 8.10 3.25 -0.32
C SER A 56 8.47 4.67 0.14
N ASP A 57 9.14 5.44 -0.73
CA ASP A 57 9.63 6.79 -0.45
C ASP A 57 8.66 7.89 -0.94
N THR A 58 7.52 7.50 -1.50
CA THR A 58 6.51 8.46 -1.95
C THR A 58 5.92 9.22 -0.76
N LEU A 59 5.94 10.55 -0.84
CA LEU A 59 5.39 11.42 0.19
C LEU A 59 3.91 11.67 -0.06
N PHE A 60 3.08 11.27 0.90
CA PHE A 60 1.64 11.53 0.88
C PHE A 60 1.27 12.69 1.82
N PRO A 61 0.39 13.62 1.40
CA PRO A 61 -0.13 14.63 2.30
C PRO A 61 -1.01 13.99 3.37
N VAL A 62 -0.72 14.26 4.65
CA VAL A 62 -1.46 13.71 5.78
C VAL A 62 -2.55 14.72 6.17
N CYS A 63 -3.69 14.67 5.47
CA CYS A 63 -4.71 15.73 5.56
C CYS A 63 -5.56 15.72 6.84
N SER A 64 -5.60 14.61 7.61
CA SER A 64 -6.16 14.58 8.97
C SER A 64 -5.82 13.26 9.68
N THR A 65 -4.70 13.22 10.40
CA THR A 65 -4.43 12.17 11.39
C THR A 65 -4.15 12.86 12.72
N SER A 66 -5.19 13.45 13.31
CA SER A 66 -5.15 14.05 14.64
C SER A 66 -5.98 13.23 15.61
#